data_AF-A0A9P3PYZ3-F1
#
_entry.id   AF-A0A9P3PYZ3-F1
#
_cell.length_a   1.000
_cell.length_b   1.000
_cell.length_c   1.000
_cell.angle_alpha   90.00
_cell.angle_beta   90.00
_cell.angle_gamma   90.00
#
_symmetry.space_group_name_H-M   'P 1'
#
loop_
_entity.id
_entity.type
_entity.pdbx_description
1 polymer ?
#
loop_
_entity_poly.entity_id
_entity_poly.type
_entity_poly.pdbx_seq_one_letter_code
_entity_poly.pdbx_strand_id
1 'polypeptide(L)'
;MKCASLIALAPLSLLPLVYGAEYLVGVGKDETTGKKGVGFDPSVIHPVFGDTIKWEFRSGQHSVVQSTFDNPCTPMPGGLNTGVFTVSDSLAVDAPGLPSYSVQVNGTDPAWFFDEASGQCNQGAVLAVNPTTTQTAEAFKANAAKAPASQPPSSTSGGSSSTGSTSTQTSPAAASTSNAAGQLGQSGGLLFGALSFLVLGML
;
A
#
# COMPACT_ATOMS: atom_id res chain seq x y z
N MET A 1 18.47 -59.70 35.92
CA MET A 1 18.99 -58.59 35.10
C MET A 1 17.78 -57.83 34.58
N LYS A 2 17.43 -56.69 35.19
CA LYS A 2 16.26 -55.88 34.81
C LYS A 2 16.78 -54.57 34.23
N CYS A 3 16.51 -54.35 32.94
CA CYS A 3 16.90 -53.16 32.20
C CYS A 3 16.20 -51.92 32.79
N ALA A 4 16.98 -50.98 33.30
CA ALA A 4 16.49 -49.66 33.66
C ALA A 4 16.22 -48.87 32.38
N SER A 5 14.95 -48.57 32.13
CA SER A 5 14.51 -47.69 31.04
C SER A 5 14.76 -46.24 31.46
N LEU A 6 15.70 -45.57 30.80
CA LEU A 6 15.99 -44.15 31.02
C LEU A 6 14.99 -43.32 30.21
N ILE A 7 14.08 -42.65 30.91
CA ILE A 7 13.19 -41.64 30.31
C ILE A 7 14.01 -40.38 30.10
N ALA A 8 14.34 -40.09 28.85
CA ALA A 8 14.99 -38.84 28.47
C ALA A 8 13.97 -37.68 28.56
N LEU A 9 14.14 -36.81 29.56
CA LEU A 9 13.43 -35.54 29.64
C LEU A 9 13.98 -34.60 28.57
N ALA A 10 13.27 -34.46 27.45
CA ALA A 10 13.61 -33.46 26.45
C ALA A 10 13.37 -32.04 27.04
N PRO A 11 14.36 -31.13 27.00
CA PRO A 11 14.17 -29.77 27.46
C PRO A 11 13.17 -29.06 26.54
N LEU A 12 12.05 -28.60 27.12
CA LEU A 12 11.07 -27.75 26.46
C LEU A 12 11.73 -26.39 26.19
N SER A 13 12.36 -26.27 25.03
CA SER A 13 12.92 -25.01 24.53
C SER A 13 11.78 -23.99 24.38
N LEU A 14 11.74 -23.02 25.29
CA LEU A 14 10.91 -21.83 25.16
C LEU A 14 11.48 -20.98 24.02
N LEU A 15 11.05 -21.25 22.79
CA LEU A 15 11.29 -20.33 21.68
C LEU A 15 10.62 -19.00 22.03
N PRO A 16 11.36 -17.87 22.04
CA PRO A 16 10.73 -16.56 22.18
C PRO A 16 9.77 -16.36 21.01
N LEU A 17 8.48 -16.35 21.30
CA LEU A 17 7.46 -15.87 20.38
C LEU A 17 7.72 -14.37 20.20
N VAL A 18 8.31 -14.00 19.06
CA VAL A 18 8.28 -12.60 18.60
C VAL A 18 6.82 -12.27 18.33
N TYR A 19 6.16 -11.61 19.28
CA TYR A 19 4.78 -11.19 19.17
C TYR A 19 4.75 -9.80 18.55
N GLY A 20 4.37 -9.71 17.27
CA GLY A 20 3.99 -8.44 16.67
C GLY A 20 2.60 -8.03 17.15
N ALA A 21 2.39 -6.74 17.41
CA ALA A 21 1.08 -6.21 17.74
C ALA A 21 0.17 -6.19 16.50
N GLU A 22 -1.15 -6.33 16.70
CA GLU A 22 -2.14 -6.14 15.65
C GLU A 22 -2.79 -4.75 15.77
N TYR A 23 -2.71 -3.95 14.72
CA TYR A 23 -3.41 -2.68 14.56
C TYR A 23 -4.67 -2.91 13.75
N LEU A 24 -5.82 -2.99 14.43
CA LEU A 24 -7.12 -3.07 13.79
C LEU A 24 -7.58 -1.67 13.37
N VAL A 25 -7.79 -1.47 12.07
CA VAL A 25 -8.28 -0.22 11.48
C VAL A 25 -9.63 -0.48 10.81
N GLY A 26 -10.68 0.15 11.30
CA GLY A 26 -12.00 0.11 10.66
C GLY A 26 -12.05 1.03 9.45
N VAL A 27 -12.44 0.51 8.29
CA VAL A 27 -12.63 1.29 7.04
C VAL A 27 -14.12 1.54 6.82
N GLY A 28 -14.52 2.79 6.59
CA GLY A 28 -15.94 3.16 6.56
C GLY A 28 -16.52 3.50 7.93
N LYS A 29 -15.65 3.98 8.83
CA LYS A 29 -16.00 4.38 10.18
C LYS A 29 -15.51 5.81 10.42
N ASP A 30 -16.40 6.64 10.96
CA ASP A 30 -16.03 7.98 11.41
C ASP A 30 -15.35 7.88 12.77
N GLU A 31 -14.06 8.25 12.82
CA GLU A 31 -13.21 8.15 14.01
C GLU A 31 -13.69 9.02 15.18
N THR A 32 -14.42 10.11 14.91
CA THR A 32 -14.90 11.03 15.97
C THR A 32 -16.15 10.49 16.67
N THR A 33 -17.06 9.89 15.90
CA THR A 33 -18.36 9.42 16.38
C THR A 33 -18.38 7.92 16.65
N GLY A 34 -17.42 7.16 16.12
CA GLY A 34 -17.37 5.71 16.17
C GLY A 34 -18.49 5.02 15.39
N LYS A 35 -19.20 5.74 14.51
CA LYS A 35 -20.33 5.25 13.73
C LYS A 35 -19.92 4.97 12.29
N LYS A 36 -20.81 4.33 11.54
CA LYS A 36 -20.70 4.24 10.07
C LYS A 36 -20.47 5.63 9.50
N GLY A 37 -19.51 5.75 8.61
CA GLY A 37 -19.16 7.05 8.05
C GLY A 37 -18.03 6.95 7.05
N VAL A 38 -17.45 8.11 6.75
CA VAL A 38 -16.33 8.22 5.82
C VAL A 38 -15.07 8.37 6.65
N GLY A 39 -14.15 7.42 6.54
CA GLY A 39 -12.95 7.47 7.36
C GLY A 39 -12.29 6.12 7.62
N PHE A 40 -11.13 6.25 8.24
CA PHE A 40 -10.39 5.18 8.90
C PHE A 40 -10.43 5.44 10.41
N ASP A 41 -10.68 4.41 11.20
CA ASP A 41 -10.70 4.47 12.66
C ASP A 41 -9.76 3.38 13.24
N PRO A 42 -8.60 3.75 13.81
CA PRO A 42 -8.04 5.10 13.86
C PRO A 42 -7.53 5.59 12.48
N SER A 43 -7.44 6.90 12.28
CA SER A 43 -6.90 7.50 11.04
C SER A 43 -5.39 7.73 11.09
N VAL A 44 -4.76 7.45 12.23
CA VAL A 44 -3.31 7.48 12.42
C VAL A 44 -2.86 6.28 13.24
N ILE A 45 -1.85 5.56 12.75
CA ILE A 45 -1.24 4.43 13.47
C ILE A 45 0.29 4.50 13.43
N HIS A 46 0.95 3.88 14.41
CA HIS A 46 2.41 3.89 14.55
C HIS A 46 2.99 2.47 14.71
N PRO A 47 2.80 1.56 13.74
CA PRO A 47 3.31 0.20 13.84
C PRO A 47 4.83 0.13 13.65
N VAL A 48 5.44 -0.88 14.26
CA VAL A 48 6.86 -1.21 14.10
C VAL A 48 7.05 -2.50 13.31
N PHE A 49 8.30 -2.81 12.96
CA PHE A 49 8.65 -4.04 12.25
C PHE A 49 8.10 -5.27 12.97
N GLY A 50 7.42 -6.14 12.23
CA GLY A 50 6.82 -7.38 12.74
C GLY A 50 5.36 -7.24 13.19
N ASP A 51 4.85 -6.02 13.37
CA ASP A 51 3.43 -5.78 13.63
C ASP A 51 2.57 -6.15 12.41
N THR A 52 1.26 -6.27 12.61
CA THR A 52 0.29 -6.50 11.54
C THR A 52 -0.72 -5.36 11.52
N ILE A 53 -0.94 -4.77 10.35
CA ILE A 53 -2.06 -3.86 10.12
C ILE A 53 -3.21 -4.70 9.55
N LYS A 54 -4.36 -4.66 10.20
CA LYS A 54 -5.57 -5.34 9.76
C LYS A 54 -6.65 -4.30 9.50
N TRP A 55 -7.01 -4.14 8.23
CA TRP A 55 -8.15 -3.33 7.83
C TRP A 55 -9.41 -4.17 7.85
N GLU A 56 -10.46 -3.72 8.52
CA GLU A 56 -11.75 -4.39 8.58
C GLU A 56 -12.83 -3.49 7.98
N PHE A 57 -13.48 -3.96 6.92
CA PHE A 57 -14.37 -3.16 6.08
C PHE A 57 -15.78 -3.12 6.67
N ARG A 58 -16.24 -1.93 7.03
CA ARG A 58 -17.58 -1.67 7.57
C ARG A 58 -18.61 -1.67 6.45
N SER A 59 -19.88 -1.53 6.82
CA SER A 59 -20.98 -1.47 5.84
C SER A 59 -20.80 -0.33 4.84
N GLY A 60 -21.04 -0.59 3.56
CA GLY A 60 -20.81 0.34 2.48
C GLY A 60 -19.84 -0.23 1.45
N GLN A 61 -19.31 0.66 0.60
CA GLN A 61 -18.26 0.34 -0.36
C GLN A 61 -16.99 1.05 0.07
N HIS A 62 -15.93 0.28 0.31
CA HIS A 62 -14.69 0.79 0.88
C HIS A 62 -13.49 0.04 0.32
N SER A 63 -12.37 0.72 0.17
CA SER A 63 -11.09 0.12 -0.17
C SER A 63 -9.95 0.70 0.67
N VAL A 64 -8.79 0.05 0.59
CA VAL A 64 -7.53 0.60 1.07
C VAL A 64 -6.57 0.62 -0.10
N VAL A 65 -6.19 1.82 -0.50
CA VAL A 65 -5.27 2.05 -1.61
C VAL A 65 -4.12 2.91 -1.16
N GLN A 66 -2.90 2.47 -1.44
CA GLN A 66 -1.70 3.21 -1.12
C GLN A 66 -1.48 4.35 -2.11
N SER A 67 -1.09 5.49 -1.57
CA SER A 67 -0.77 6.71 -2.30
C SER A 67 0.55 7.30 -1.78
N THR A 68 0.88 8.48 -2.28
CA THR A 68 1.98 9.28 -1.74
C THR A 68 1.41 10.44 -0.93
N PHE A 69 2.18 10.96 0.02
CA PHE A 69 1.79 12.13 0.81
C PHE A 69 1.34 13.33 -0.03
N ASP A 70 2.05 13.57 -1.15
CA ASP A 70 1.82 14.72 -2.03
C ASP A 70 0.69 14.49 -3.03
N ASN A 71 0.38 13.23 -3.35
CA ASN A 71 -0.68 12.86 -4.30
C ASN A 71 -1.67 11.90 -3.64
N PRO A 72 -2.44 12.35 -2.63
CA PRO A 72 -3.56 11.59 -2.10
C PRO A 72 -4.62 11.34 -3.18
N CYS A 73 -5.51 10.38 -2.91
CA CYS A 73 -6.64 10.02 -3.79
C CYS A 73 -6.24 9.47 -5.17
N THR A 74 -4.94 9.19 -5.36
CA THR A 74 -4.38 8.59 -6.56
C THR A 74 -3.56 7.37 -6.16
N PRO A 75 -3.82 6.17 -6.74
CA PRO A 75 -3.01 5.00 -6.47
C PRO A 75 -1.55 5.25 -6.87
N MET A 76 -0.61 4.92 -6.00
CA MET A 76 0.81 4.97 -6.38
C MET A 76 1.21 3.73 -7.20
N PRO A 77 2.11 3.84 -8.19
CA PRO A 77 2.59 2.69 -8.95
C PRO A 77 3.21 1.62 -8.05
N GLY A 78 2.76 0.37 -8.19
CA GLY A 78 3.24 -0.76 -7.37
C GLY A 78 2.82 -0.71 -5.90
N GLY A 79 1.98 0.26 -5.51
CA GLY A 79 1.41 0.36 -4.18
C GLY A 79 0.35 -0.71 -3.90
N LEU A 80 0.06 -0.90 -2.61
CA LEU A 80 -1.03 -1.76 -2.19
C LEU A 80 -2.38 -1.22 -2.69
N ASN A 81 -3.21 -2.10 -3.22
CA ASN A 81 -4.61 -1.83 -3.52
C ASN A 81 -5.41 -3.09 -3.18
N THR A 82 -6.36 -2.98 -2.25
CA THR A 82 -7.18 -4.12 -1.83
C THR A 82 -8.33 -4.43 -2.78
N GLY A 83 -8.63 -3.54 -3.72
CA GLY A 83 -9.91 -3.44 -4.40
C GLY A 83 -11.01 -2.96 -3.46
N VAL A 84 -12.18 -2.68 -4.04
CA VAL A 84 -13.38 -2.27 -3.28
C VAL A 84 -14.08 -3.49 -2.70
N PHE A 85 -14.19 -3.51 -1.37
CA PHE A 85 -15.09 -4.40 -0.65
C PHE A 85 -16.49 -3.77 -0.56
N THR A 86 -17.52 -4.57 -0.83
CA THR A 86 -18.93 -4.17 -0.65
C THR A 86 -19.55 -4.97 0.49
N VAL A 87 -20.04 -4.27 1.50
CA VAL A 87 -20.66 -4.84 2.70
C VAL A 87 -22.07 -4.27 2.87
N SER A 88 -23.04 -5.11 3.20
CA SER A 88 -24.44 -4.69 3.33
C SER A 88 -24.64 -3.54 4.34
N ASP A 89 -25.39 -2.52 3.93
CA ASP A 89 -25.80 -1.39 4.78
C ASP A 89 -26.66 -1.79 5.97
N SER A 90 -27.24 -2.99 5.97
CA SER A 90 -28.06 -3.50 7.07
C SER A 90 -27.25 -3.96 8.28
N LEU A 91 -25.95 -4.22 8.15
CA LEU A 91 -25.12 -4.71 9.25
C LEU A 91 -24.82 -3.59 10.26
N ALA A 92 -24.69 -3.92 11.55
CA ALA A 92 -24.17 -2.98 12.54
C ALA A 92 -22.73 -2.55 12.18
N VAL A 93 -22.28 -1.40 12.69
CA VAL A 93 -20.94 -0.86 12.39
C VAL A 93 -19.85 -1.91 12.67
N ASP A 94 -19.78 -2.45 13.88
CA ASP A 94 -18.78 -3.47 14.26
C ASP A 94 -19.42 -4.87 14.32
N ALA A 95 -20.18 -5.24 13.29
CA ALA A 95 -20.72 -6.59 13.18
C ALA A 95 -19.58 -7.65 13.15
N PRO A 96 -19.78 -8.85 13.70
CA PRO A 96 -18.76 -9.89 13.65
C PRO A 96 -18.61 -10.45 12.22
N GLY A 97 -17.39 -10.85 11.86
CA GLY A 97 -17.12 -11.53 10.58
C GLY A 97 -17.12 -10.62 9.36
N LEU A 98 -16.90 -9.31 9.56
CA LEU A 98 -16.70 -8.37 8.46
C LEU A 98 -15.47 -8.74 7.63
N PRO A 99 -15.47 -8.45 6.31
CA PRO A 99 -14.30 -8.67 5.47
C PRO A 99 -13.10 -7.91 6.03
N SER A 100 -11.91 -8.50 5.90
CA SER A 100 -10.68 -7.87 6.34
C SER A 100 -9.51 -8.16 5.42
N TYR A 101 -8.54 -7.25 5.38
CA TYR A 101 -7.26 -7.41 4.70
C TYR A 101 -6.13 -7.14 5.69
N SER A 102 -5.10 -7.97 5.69
CA SER A 102 -3.99 -7.88 6.66
C SER A 102 -2.65 -7.84 5.96
N VAL A 103 -1.76 -6.98 6.46
CA VAL A 103 -0.38 -6.85 5.99
C VAL A 103 0.57 -6.83 7.18
N GLN A 104 1.65 -7.61 7.07
CA GLN A 104 2.75 -7.55 8.01
C GLN A 104 3.65 -6.35 7.71
N VAL A 105 4.03 -5.64 8.76
CA VAL A 105 4.82 -4.42 8.70
C VAL A 105 6.29 -4.79 8.58
N ASN A 106 6.88 -4.45 7.43
CA ASN A 106 8.27 -4.76 7.10
C ASN A 106 9.24 -3.57 7.28
N GLY A 107 8.74 -2.41 7.71
CA GLY A 107 9.51 -1.18 7.89
C GLY A 107 8.74 -0.14 8.69
N THR A 108 9.43 0.92 9.09
CA THR A 108 8.86 2.03 9.89
C THR A 108 8.72 3.32 9.09
N ASP A 109 8.98 3.26 7.78
CA ASP A 109 8.82 4.41 6.89
C ASP A 109 7.35 4.85 6.81
N PRO A 110 7.08 6.16 6.63
CA PRO A 110 5.73 6.66 6.49
C PRO A 110 4.99 6.04 5.29
N ALA A 111 3.75 5.63 5.49
CA ALA A 111 2.88 5.13 4.43
C ALA A 111 1.50 5.78 4.49
N TRP A 112 0.91 5.99 3.32
CA TRP A 112 -0.25 6.86 3.12
C TRP A 112 -1.33 6.10 2.35
N PHE A 113 -2.50 5.95 2.94
CA PHE A 113 -3.59 5.19 2.34
C PHE A 113 -4.86 6.02 2.23
N PHE A 114 -5.71 5.68 1.28
CA PHE A 114 -7.00 6.30 1.08
C PHE A 114 -8.07 5.27 0.68
N ASP A 115 -9.33 5.66 0.85
CA ASP A 115 -10.47 4.93 0.30
C ASP A 115 -10.83 5.48 -1.08
N GLU A 116 -10.73 4.64 -2.11
CA GLU A 116 -10.99 5.03 -3.49
C GLU A 116 -12.49 5.07 -3.83
N ALA A 117 -13.35 4.55 -2.95
CA ALA A 117 -14.78 4.45 -3.20
C ALA A 117 -15.44 5.84 -3.25
N SER A 118 -16.14 6.13 -4.35
CA SER A 118 -17.12 7.23 -4.46
C SER A 118 -16.67 8.60 -3.91
N GLY A 119 -15.40 8.98 -4.11
CA GLY A 119 -14.87 10.27 -3.65
C GLY A 119 -14.76 10.39 -2.13
N GLN A 120 -14.74 9.29 -1.39
CA GLN A 120 -14.55 9.27 0.06
C GLN A 120 -13.18 9.83 0.46
N CYS A 121 -12.14 9.61 -0.36
CA CYS A 121 -10.82 10.21 -0.12
C CYS A 121 -10.88 11.74 0.04
N ASN A 122 -11.55 12.45 -0.88
CA ASN A 122 -11.67 13.91 -0.82
C ASN A 122 -12.49 14.40 0.39
N GLN A 123 -13.30 13.52 0.98
CA GLN A 123 -14.07 13.76 2.20
C GLN A 123 -13.27 13.46 3.47
N GLY A 124 -12.02 12.98 3.34
CA GLY A 124 -11.13 12.72 4.47
C GLY A 124 -10.98 11.25 4.84
N ALA A 125 -11.45 10.31 4.00
CA ALA A 125 -11.10 8.89 4.14
C ALA A 125 -9.65 8.64 3.73
N VAL A 126 -8.75 9.01 4.64
CA VAL A 126 -7.31 8.82 4.54
C VAL A 126 -6.74 8.26 5.84
N LEU A 127 -5.69 7.47 5.73
CA LEU A 127 -4.95 6.86 6.83
C LEU A 127 -3.46 7.21 6.71
N ALA A 128 -2.89 7.68 7.82
CA ALA A 128 -1.47 7.93 7.98
C ALA A 128 -0.83 6.83 8.84
N VAL A 129 0.16 6.13 8.28
CA VAL A 129 0.95 5.12 8.99
C VAL A 129 2.34 5.69 9.22
N ASN A 130 2.79 5.75 10.48
CA ASN A 130 4.07 6.34 10.88
C ASN A 130 4.32 7.74 10.30
N PRO A 131 3.38 8.72 10.43
CA PRO A 131 3.61 10.08 9.96
C PRO A 131 4.80 10.73 10.68
N THR A 132 5.38 11.74 10.04
CA THR A 132 6.50 12.49 10.61
C THR A 132 6.05 13.85 11.13
N THR A 133 6.96 14.59 11.77
CA THR A 133 6.70 15.98 12.19
C THR A 133 6.49 16.94 11.03
N THR A 134 6.97 16.60 9.82
CA THR A 134 6.86 17.43 8.61
C THR A 134 5.76 16.94 7.66
N GLN A 135 5.51 15.64 7.64
CA GLN A 135 4.40 15.02 6.91
C GLN A 135 3.40 14.48 7.94
N THR A 136 2.43 15.33 8.31
CA THR A 136 1.45 15.01 9.34
C THR A 136 0.15 14.44 8.76
N ALA A 137 -0.64 13.74 9.57
CA ALA A 137 -1.94 13.23 9.16
C ALA A 137 -2.92 14.35 8.79
N GLU A 138 -2.86 15.48 9.49
CA GLU A 138 -3.69 16.65 9.20
C GLU A 138 -3.34 17.26 7.84
N ALA A 139 -2.03 17.36 7.53
CA ALA A 139 -1.57 17.84 6.25
C ALA A 139 -1.98 16.89 5.12
N PHE A 140 -1.89 15.57 5.33
CA PHE A 140 -2.33 14.58 4.36
C PHE A 140 -3.84 14.67 4.09
N LYS A 141 -4.66 14.80 5.14
CA LYS A 141 -6.11 15.03 5.03
C LYS A 141 -6.44 16.34 4.30
N ALA A 142 -5.68 17.41 4.55
CA ALA A 142 -5.83 18.68 3.85
C ALA A 142 -5.42 18.59 2.36
N ASN A 143 -4.39 17.80 2.03
CA ASN A 143 -3.99 17.52 0.65
C ASN A 143 -5.10 16.73 -0.07
N ALA A 144 -5.69 15.71 0.58
CA ALA A 144 -6.76 14.90 0.02
C ALA A 144 -8.00 15.71 -0.34
N ALA A 145 -8.39 16.66 0.53
CA ALA A 145 -9.51 17.58 0.25
C ALA A 145 -9.29 18.44 -1.01
N LYS A 146 -8.03 18.66 -1.43
CA LYS A 146 -7.65 19.45 -2.60
C LYS A 146 -7.26 18.60 -3.82
N ALA A 147 -7.17 17.28 -3.65
CA ALA A 147 -6.78 16.38 -4.72
C ALA A 147 -7.83 16.41 -5.84
N PRO A 148 -7.43 16.19 -7.11
CA PRO A 148 -8.38 15.96 -8.19
C PRO A 148 -9.35 14.83 -7.82
N ALA A 149 -10.61 14.94 -8.23
CA ALA A 149 -11.60 13.89 -7.97
C ALA A 149 -11.14 12.55 -8.58
N SER A 150 -11.20 11.47 -7.78
CA SER A 150 -10.79 10.13 -8.23
C SER A 150 -11.55 9.66 -9.47
N GLN A 151 -10.84 9.01 -10.37
CA GLN A 151 -11.39 8.22 -11.48
C GLN A 151 -12.17 7.01 -10.91
N PRO A 152 -13.15 6.43 -11.65
CA PRO A 152 -13.97 5.34 -11.14
C PRO A 152 -13.14 4.13 -10.65
N PRO A 153 -13.59 3.43 -9.59
CA PRO A 153 -12.81 2.40 -8.91
C PRO A 153 -12.48 1.20 -9.81
N SER A 154 -11.29 0.63 -9.63
CA SER A 154 -10.93 -0.68 -10.20
C SER A 154 -11.63 -1.80 -9.43
N SER A 155 -12.67 -2.40 -10.00
CA SER A 155 -13.37 -3.53 -9.40
C SER A 155 -12.52 -4.81 -9.45
N THR A 156 -12.19 -5.41 -8.31
CA THR A 156 -11.72 -6.80 -8.24
C THR A 156 -12.73 -7.62 -7.43
N SER A 157 -13.39 -8.56 -8.09
CA SER A 157 -14.35 -9.49 -7.47
C SER A 157 -13.63 -10.43 -6.49
N GLY A 158 -14.18 -10.55 -5.27
CA GLY A 158 -13.56 -11.26 -4.16
C GLY A 158 -13.22 -12.73 -4.43
N GLY A 159 -12.07 -13.15 -3.93
CA GLY A 159 -11.65 -14.53 -3.77
C GLY A 159 -10.73 -14.65 -2.58
N SER A 160 -11.26 -15.01 -1.42
CA SER A 160 -10.45 -15.41 -0.26
C SER A 160 -9.69 -16.70 -0.59
N SER A 161 -8.37 -16.70 -0.43
CA SER A 161 -7.57 -17.87 -0.10
C SER A 161 -6.19 -17.45 0.42
N SER A 162 -5.98 -17.61 1.72
CA SER A 162 -4.68 -17.65 2.38
C SER A 162 -3.98 -18.98 2.11
N THR A 163 -2.65 -18.96 1.92
CA THR A 163 -1.60 -19.70 2.67
C THR A 163 -0.39 -19.86 1.76
N GLY A 164 0.76 -19.39 2.24
CA GLY A 164 1.99 -19.30 1.45
C GLY A 164 2.76 -20.61 1.29
N SER A 165 3.89 -20.50 0.59
CA SER A 165 5.12 -21.21 0.92
C SER A 165 6.30 -20.55 0.20
N THR A 166 7.27 -20.17 1.01
CA THR A 166 8.64 -19.84 0.63
C THR A 166 9.32 -21.04 -0.03
N SER A 167 10.04 -20.81 -1.12
CA SER A 167 11.17 -21.66 -1.53
C SER A 167 12.27 -20.79 -2.15
N THR A 168 13.32 -20.58 -1.37
CA THR A 168 14.69 -20.26 -1.79
C THR A 168 15.30 -21.33 -2.69
N GLN A 169 16.38 -20.96 -3.40
CA GLN A 169 17.35 -21.76 -4.20
C GLN A 169 17.08 -21.79 -5.71
N THR A 170 18.03 -21.61 -6.64
CA THR A 170 19.50 -21.41 -6.64
C THR A 170 19.89 -20.99 -8.08
N SER A 171 20.84 -20.07 -8.26
CA SER A 171 21.48 -19.84 -9.57
C SER A 171 22.32 -21.03 -10.01
N PRO A 172 22.41 -21.28 -11.32
CA PRO A 172 23.72 -21.51 -11.92
C PRO A 172 24.02 -20.51 -13.05
N ALA A 173 25.27 -20.05 -13.09
CA ALA A 173 25.86 -19.36 -14.21
C ALA A 173 26.54 -20.36 -15.17
N ALA A 174 26.36 -20.16 -16.48
CA ALA A 174 27.28 -20.46 -17.59
C ALA A 174 26.63 -19.85 -18.87
N ALA A 175 27.15 -18.81 -19.53
CA ALA A 175 28.35 -18.75 -20.40
C ALA A 175 28.38 -19.91 -21.41
N SER A 176 28.46 -19.80 -22.75
CA SER A 176 28.61 -18.73 -23.76
C SER A 176 28.05 -19.37 -25.08
N THR A 177 27.85 -18.76 -26.25
CA THR A 177 28.81 -18.10 -27.15
C THR A 177 28.06 -17.67 -28.43
N SER A 178 28.25 -16.41 -28.83
CA SER A 178 28.56 -15.88 -30.18
C SER A 178 27.96 -16.46 -31.47
N ASN A 179 27.31 -15.60 -32.26
CA ASN A 179 27.79 -15.05 -33.56
C ASN A 179 26.64 -14.22 -34.19
N ALA A 180 26.75 -12.89 -34.36
CA ALA A 180 27.57 -12.12 -35.31
C ALA A 180 26.86 -11.89 -36.67
N ALA A 181 26.58 -10.61 -36.96
CA ALA A 181 26.46 -9.92 -38.27
C ALA A 181 25.39 -8.82 -38.16
N GLY A 182 25.58 -7.55 -38.52
CA GLY A 182 26.70 -6.88 -39.15
C GLY A 182 26.29 -5.45 -39.54
N GLN A 183 27.31 -4.59 -39.68
CA GLN A 183 27.39 -3.35 -40.49
C GLN A 183 26.59 -2.11 -40.07
N LEU A 184 27.23 -0.98 -39.71
CA LEU A 184 28.11 -0.06 -40.46
C LEU A 184 27.34 0.96 -41.33
N GLY A 185 27.52 2.25 -41.01
CA GLY A 185 27.90 3.23 -42.04
C GLY A 185 27.10 4.54 -42.15
N GLN A 186 27.84 5.65 -42.00
CA GLN A 186 27.73 6.94 -42.73
C GLN A 186 26.60 7.92 -42.35
N SER A 187 26.85 9.14 -41.85
CA SER A 187 27.63 10.31 -42.31
C SER A 187 26.77 11.36 -43.03
N GLY A 188 26.75 12.60 -42.52
CA GLY A 188 26.20 13.80 -43.17
C GLY A 188 25.16 14.52 -42.29
N GLY A 189 25.20 15.81 -42.03
CA GLY A 189 26.06 16.88 -42.49
C GLY A 189 25.74 18.16 -41.70
N LEU A 190 26.75 19.01 -41.57
CA LEU A 190 26.66 20.38 -41.06
C LEU A 190 25.96 21.26 -42.10
N LEU A 191 24.94 22.02 -41.70
CA LEU A 191 24.46 23.16 -42.48
C LEU A 191 24.54 24.42 -41.62
N PHE A 192 25.57 25.21 -41.94
CA PHE A 192 25.63 26.63 -41.70
C PHE A 192 24.57 27.32 -42.56
N GLY A 193 23.73 28.16 -41.95
CA GLY A 193 22.79 29.05 -42.63
C GLY A 193 22.72 30.36 -41.87
N ALA A 194 23.45 31.34 -42.38
CA ALA A 194 23.66 32.66 -41.79
C ALA A 194 22.56 33.67 -42.18
N LEU A 195 22.66 34.86 -41.57
CA LEU A 195 22.18 36.19 -42.00
C LEU A 195 20.74 36.54 -41.56
N SER A 196 20.52 37.43 -40.60
CA SER A 196 20.79 38.90 -40.53
C SER A 196 19.56 39.73 -40.95
N PHE A 197 19.54 40.99 -40.48
CA PHE A 197 18.50 42.05 -40.57
C PHE A 197 17.45 41.99 -39.44
N LEU A 198 17.58 42.71 -38.32
CA LEU A 198 17.77 44.15 -38.07
C LEU A 198 16.52 45.01 -38.41
N VAL A 199 15.92 45.50 -37.32
CA VAL A 199 15.46 46.90 -37.10
C VAL A 199 14.01 47.33 -37.37
N LEU A 200 13.52 48.06 -36.34
CA LEU A 200 12.45 49.08 -36.24
C LEU A 200 10.99 48.63 -36.43
N GLY A 201 10.02 49.06 -35.62
CA GLY A 201 10.00 50.07 -34.56
C GLY A 201 8.55 50.46 -34.24
N MET A 202 8.35 51.19 -33.12
CA MET A 202 7.22 52.09 -32.77
C MET A 202 5.79 51.54 -32.95
N LEU A 203 4.94 51.40 -31.92
CA LEU A 203 4.58 52.32 -30.82
C LEU A 203 4.37 51.54 -29.51
#